data_AF-A0A2V6QB00-F1
#
_entry.id   AF-A0A2V6QB00-F1
#
_cell.length_a   1.000
_cell.length_b   1.000
_cell.length_c   1.000
_cell.angle_alpha   90.00
_cell.angle_beta   90.00
_cell.angle_gamma   90.00
#
_symmetry.space_group_name_H-M   'P 1'
#
loop_
_entity.id
_entity.type
_entity.pdbx_description
1 polymer ?
#
loop_
_entity_poly.entity_id
_entity_poly.type
_entity_poly.pdbx_seq_one_letter_code
_entity_poly.pdbx_strand_id
1 'polypeptide(L)'
;MVKGSASSARAGRAAKSGRPMRRRRGIDFSDIPAVSPAQRRAMRRVGRPPLGAEARRLIAIRIDPQVLDAVRREAKRRGLGYQSLINNLLAKYVGRARSA
;
A
#
# COMPACT_ATOMS: atom_id res chain seq x y z
N MET A 1 18.20 -32.67 8.15
CA MET A 1 17.14 -31.65 7.93
C MET A 1 16.99 -31.46 6.43
N VAL A 2 15.91 -31.98 5.82
CA VAL A 2 15.62 -31.77 4.40
C VAL A 2 14.30 -31.04 4.31
N LYS A 3 14.35 -29.77 3.91
CA LYS A 3 13.18 -28.90 3.76
C LYS A 3 12.53 -29.22 2.43
N GLY A 4 11.36 -29.86 2.47
CA GLY A 4 10.61 -30.27 1.28
C GLY A 4 10.31 -29.09 0.35
N SER A 5 10.57 -29.28 -0.94
CA SER A 5 10.33 -28.34 -2.01
C SER A 5 8.88 -27.87 -2.03
N ALA A 6 8.65 -26.57 -1.83
CA ALA A 6 7.33 -25.98 -2.01
C ALA A 6 6.99 -25.97 -3.51
N SER A 7 5.92 -26.68 -3.88
CA SER A 7 5.37 -26.70 -5.23
C SER A 7 5.12 -25.28 -5.73
N SER A 8 5.79 -24.89 -6.83
CA SER A 8 5.64 -23.61 -7.52
C SER A 8 4.54 -23.62 -8.58
N ALA A 9 3.64 -24.62 -8.54
CA ALA A 9 2.54 -24.71 -9.48
C ALA A 9 1.63 -23.48 -9.32
N ARG A 10 1.66 -22.59 -10.31
CA ARG A 10 0.64 -21.55 -10.47
C ARG A 10 -0.69 -22.28 -10.64
N ALA A 11 -1.50 -22.28 -9.59
CA ALA A 11 -2.85 -22.80 -9.65
C ALA A 11 -3.56 -22.14 -10.85
N GLY A 12 -4.03 -22.95 -11.79
CA GLY A 12 -4.83 -22.49 -12.91
C GLY A 12 -6.06 -21.73 -12.40
N ARG A 13 -6.55 -20.75 -13.17
CA ARG A 13 -7.77 -20.03 -12.79
C ARG A 13 -8.90 -21.04 -12.62
N ALA A 14 -9.60 -20.97 -11.49
CA ALA A 14 -10.82 -21.74 -11.28
C ALA A 14 -11.77 -21.51 -12.47
N ALA A 15 -12.23 -22.60 -13.09
CA ALA A 15 -13.20 -22.52 -14.18
C ALA A 15 -14.43 -21.74 -13.72
N LYS A 16 -14.98 -20.88 -14.60
CA LYS A 16 -16.23 -20.16 -14.31
C LYS A 16 -17.33 -21.19 -14.05
N SER A 17 -17.94 -21.15 -12.85
CA SER A 17 -19.11 -21.99 -12.58
C SER A 17 -20.27 -21.52 -13.47
N GLY A 18 -20.85 -22.41 -14.27
CA GLY A 18 -22.02 -22.10 -15.11
C GLY A 18 -23.33 -21.90 -14.36
N ARG A 19 -23.31 -21.92 -13.02
CA ARG A 19 -24.49 -21.64 -12.21
C ARG A 19 -24.80 -20.13 -12.28
N PRO A 20 -26.00 -19.73 -12.75
CA PRO A 20 -26.40 -18.34 -12.68
C PRO A 20 -26.42 -17.90 -11.22
N MET A 21 -25.82 -16.75 -10.92
CA MET A 21 -25.90 -16.12 -9.61
C MET A 21 -27.39 -15.85 -9.34
N ARG A 22 -28.01 -16.64 -8.44
CA ARG A 22 -29.40 -16.39 -8.04
C ARG A 22 -29.49 -14.95 -7.58
N ARG A 23 -30.46 -14.18 -8.11
CA ARG A 23 -30.75 -12.82 -7.62
C ARG A 23 -31.07 -12.95 -6.13
N ARG A 24 -30.08 -12.69 -5.27
CA ARG A 24 -30.29 -12.68 -3.83
C ARG A 24 -31.31 -11.59 -3.52
N ARG A 25 -32.23 -11.87 -2.59
CA ARG A 25 -32.98 -10.81 -1.91
C ARG A 25 -31.97 -9.78 -1.39
N GLY A 26 -32.34 -8.50 -1.39
CA GLY A 26 -31.47 -7.40 -0.96
C GLY A 26 -30.76 -7.72 0.35
N ILE A 27 -29.55 -7.17 0.52
CA ILE A 27 -28.79 -7.32 1.75
C ILE A 27 -29.63 -6.71 2.89
N ASP A 28 -29.88 -7.48 3.94
CA ASP A 28 -30.48 -6.97 5.17
C ASP A 28 -29.41 -6.20 5.95
N PHE A 29 -29.75 -4.98 6.36
CA PHE A 29 -28.89 -4.09 7.12
C PHE A 29 -29.47 -3.75 8.49
N SER A 30 -30.56 -4.41 8.91
CA SER A 30 -31.26 -4.13 10.17
C SER A 30 -30.39 -4.34 11.41
N ASP A 31 -29.38 -5.20 11.32
CA ASP A 31 -28.41 -5.54 12.36
C ASP A 31 -27.15 -4.65 12.36
N ILE A 32 -26.94 -3.83 11.32
CA ILE A 32 -25.73 -3.04 11.12
C ILE A 32 -26.05 -1.54 11.27
N PRO A 33 -25.71 -0.91 12.40
CA PRO A 33 -25.96 0.52 12.58
C PRO A 33 -25.08 1.36 11.63
N ALA A 34 -25.66 2.42 11.07
CA ALA A 34 -24.94 3.36 10.23
C ALA A 34 -23.88 4.12 11.05
N VAL A 35 -22.64 4.14 10.55
CA VAL A 35 -21.51 4.80 11.24
C VAL A 35 -21.43 6.27 10.85
N SER A 36 -21.41 7.17 11.85
CA SER A 36 -21.28 8.61 11.62
C SER A 36 -19.93 8.95 10.96
N PRO A 37 -19.81 10.09 10.25
CA PRO A 37 -18.53 10.52 9.67
C PRO A 37 -17.40 10.65 10.72
N ALA A 38 -17.74 11.08 11.94
CA ALA A 38 -16.79 11.22 13.04
C ALA A 38 -16.29 9.86 13.54
N GLN A 39 -17.21 8.91 13.76
CA GLN A 39 -16.86 7.54 14.14
C GLN A 39 -16.00 6.86 13.05
N ARG A 40 -16.35 7.05 11.77
CA ARG A 40 -15.56 6.54 10.64
C ARG A 40 -14.12 7.07 10.59
N ARG A 41 -13.91 8.33 10.98
CA ARG A 41 -12.57 8.94 11.05
C ARG A 41 -11.75 8.40 12.22
N ALA A 42 -12.39 8.04 13.33
CA ALA A 42 -11.73 7.48 14.51
C ALA A 42 -11.36 5.99 14.35
N MET A 43 -12.01 5.27 13.43
CA MET A 43 -11.70 3.86 13.17
C MET A 43 -10.26 3.70 12.63
N ARG A 44 -9.56 2.67 13.12
CA ARG A 44 -8.24 2.29 12.60
C ARG A 44 -8.37 1.89 11.14
N ARG A 45 -7.75 2.66 10.23
CA ARG A 45 -7.64 2.25 8.81
C ARG A 45 -6.87 0.96 8.72
N VAL A 46 -7.53 -0.08 8.22
CA VAL A 46 -6.91 -1.35 7.84
C VAL A 46 -6.85 -1.39 6.31
N GLY A 47 -5.66 -1.61 5.75
CA GLY A 47 -5.45 -1.63 4.30
C GLY A 47 -4.25 -0.83 3.84
N ARG A 48 -4.19 -0.52 2.53
CA ARG A 48 -3.08 0.23 1.93
C ARG A 48 -3.01 1.63 2.54
N PRO A 49 -1.84 2.06 3.05
CA PRO A 49 -1.65 3.44 3.49
C PRO A 49 -2.01 4.43 2.37
N PRO A 50 -2.66 5.57 2.68
CA PRO A 50 -2.92 6.60 1.68
C PRO A 50 -1.58 7.12 1.12
N LEU A 51 -1.47 7.23 -0.20
CA LEU A 51 -0.23 7.60 -0.88
C LEU A 51 -0.04 9.12 -1.03
N GLY A 52 -0.98 9.92 -0.52
CA GLY A 52 -1.06 11.38 -0.68
C GLY A 52 -2.42 11.80 -1.22
N ALA A 53 -2.56 13.08 -1.59
CA ALA A 53 -3.73 13.59 -2.31
C ALA A 53 -3.82 13.01 -3.74
N GLU A 54 -2.66 12.76 -4.35
CA GLU A 54 -2.51 12.25 -5.71
C GLU A 54 -1.77 10.92 -5.73
N ALA A 55 -2.01 10.12 -6.78
CA ALA A 55 -1.24 8.91 -7.03
C ALA A 55 0.23 9.24 -7.34
N ARG A 56 1.15 8.41 -6.84
CA ARG A 56 2.59 8.57 -7.14
C ARG A 56 2.85 8.28 -8.61
N ARG A 57 3.63 9.16 -9.26
CA ARG A 57 4.12 8.95 -10.62
C ARG A 57 5.38 8.08 -10.58
N LEU A 58 5.43 7.04 -11.41
CA LEU A 58 6.61 6.20 -11.55
C LEU A 58 7.61 6.92 -12.45
N ILE A 59 8.81 7.14 -11.94
CA ILE A 59 9.93 7.76 -12.67
C ILE A 59 11.18 6.91 -12.49
N ALA A 60 12.07 6.95 -13.47
CA ALA A 60 13.42 6.38 -13.35
C ALA A 60 14.39 7.50 -12.95
N ILE A 61 15.15 7.28 -11.86
CA ILE A 61 16.19 8.20 -11.39
C ILE A 61 17.46 7.39 -11.20
N ARG A 62 18.58 7.88 -11.72
CA ARG A 62 19.91 7.32 -11.41
C ARG A 62 20.38 7.90 -10.09
N ILE A 63 20.74 7.04 -9.15
CA ILE A 63 21.24 7.40 -7.83
C ILE A 63 22.56 6.67 -7.64
N ASP A 64 23.56 7.37 -7.10
CA ASP A 64 24.83 6.75 -6.74
C ASP A 64 24.61 5.53 -5.81
N PRO A 65 25.28 4.39 -6.03
CA PRO A 65 25.07 3.19 -5.23
C PRO A 65 25.30 3.39 -3.73
N GLN A 66 26.32 4.15 -3.34
CA GLN A 66 26.63 4.39 -1.93
C GLN A 66 25.54 5.25 -1.26
N VAL A 67 25.00 6.22 -2.00
CA VAL A 67 23.86 7.04 -1.55
C VAL A 67 22.62 6.16 -1.37
N LEU A 68 22.33 5.28 -2.34
CA LEU A 68 21.18 4.37 -2.25
C LEU A 68 21.27 3.46 -1.02
N ASP A 69 22.44 2.93 -0.72
CA ASP A 69 22.66 2.08 0.45
C ASP A 69 22.56 2.84 1.77
N ALA A 70 23.07 4.08 1.83
CA ALA A 70 22.87 4.95 2.98
C ALA A 70 21.39 5.21 3.25
N VAL A 71 20.62 5.54 2.20
CA VAL A 71 19.17 5.76 2.28
C VAL A 71 18.43 4.50 2.73
N ARG A 72 18.81 3.31 2.23
CA ARG A 72 18.20 2.04 2.67
C ARG A 72 18.42 1.76 4.14
N ARG A 73 19.65 1.96 4.65
CA ARG A 73 19.97 1.80 6.08
C ARG A 73 19.18 2.77 6.94
N GLU A 74 19.11 4.04 6.53
CA GLU A 74 18.34 5.08 7.20
C GLU A 74 16.85 4.74 7.26
N ALA A 75 16.28 4.33 6.13
CA ALA A 75 14.87 3.99 6.03
C ALA A 75 14.52 2.81 6.96
N LYS A 76 15.38 1.77 7.00
CA LYS A 76 15.22 0.65 7.94
C LYS A 76 15.21 1.12 9.39
N ARG A 77 16.14 2.00 9.78
CA ARG A 77 16.20 2.54 11.15
C ARG A 77 14.94 3.30 11.56
N ARG A 78 14.27 3.94 10.60
CA ARG A 78 13.02 4.69 10.80
C ARG A 78 11.75 3.86 10.62
N GLY A 79 11.86 2.57 10.26
CA GLY A 79 10.69 1.75 9.91
C GLY A 79 9.95 2.23 8.66
N LEU A 80 10.64 2.91 7.74
CA LEU A 80 10.07 3.46 6.50
C LEU A 80 10.58 2.66 5.29
N GLY A 81 9.80 2.66 4.20
CA GLY A 81 10.31 2.22 2.90
C GLY A 81 11.31 3.22 2.33
N TYR A 82 12.41 2.74 1.71
CA TYR A 82 13.45 3.62 1.16
C TYR A 82 12.90 4.61 0.12
N GLN A 83 11.94 4.20 -0.71
CA GLN A 83 11.27 5.09 -1.67
C GLN A 83 10.48 6.22 -0.99
N SER A 84 9.83 5.92 0.14
CA SER A 84 9.14 6.94 0.93
C SER A 84 10.13 7.93 1.53
N LEU A 85 11.29 7.44 2.01
CA LEU A 85 12.34 8.32 2.51
C LEU A 85 12.90 9.25 1.42
N ILE A 86 13.19 8.72 0.22
CA ILE A 86 13.63 9.53 -0.93
C ILE A 86 12.61 10.63 -1.22
N ASN A 87 11.33 10.28 -1.31
CA ASN A 87 10.27 11.25 -1.58
C ASN A 87 10.21 12.35 -0.50
N ASN A 88 10.31 11.98 0.78
CA ASN A 88 10.29 12.93 1.89
C ASN A 88 11.49 13.88 1.86
N LEU A 89 12.68 13.37 1.53
CA LEU A 89 13.89 14.20 1.38
C LEU A 89 13.73 15.22 0.26
N LEU A 90 13.23 14.80 -0.91
CA LEU A 90 12.97 15.68 -2.04
C LEU A 90 11.91 16.74 -1.69
N ALA A 91 10.81 16.35 -1.07
CA ALA A 91 9.76 17.28 -0.64
C ALA A 91 10.28 18.32 0.35
N LYS A 92 11.09 17.90 1.34
CA LYS A 92 11.71 18.80 2.32
C LYS A 92 12.67 19.78 1.65
N TYR A 93 13.49 19.31 0.71
CA TYR A 93 14.43 20.15 -0.02
C TYR A 93 13.72 21.21 -0.85
N VAL A 94 12.71 20.82 -1.64
CA VAL A 94 11.90 21.75 -2.45
C VAL A 94 11.14 22.74 -1.57
N GLY A 95 10.58 22.29 -0.44
CA GLY A 95 9.92 23.18 0.52
C GLY A 95 10.87 24.24 1.06
N ARG A 96 12.08 23.85 1.47
CA ARG A 96 13.11 24.78 1.94
C ARG A 96 13.54 25.77 0.85
N ALA A 97 13.75 25.29 -0.37
CA ALA A 97 14.19 26.13 -1.49
C ALA A 97 13.15 27.16 -1.94
N ARG A 98 11.86 26.92 -1.68
CA ARG A 98 10.77 27.88 -1.97
C ARG A 98 10.57 28.95 -0.89
N SER A 99 11.10 28.71 0.30
CA SER A 99 10.99 29.61 1.45
C SER A 99 12.26 30.44 1.69
N ALA A 100 13.30 30.22 0.89
CA ALA A 100 14.54 31.00 0.83
C ALA A 100 14.46 31.96 -0.36
#